data_AF-A0A8J9YRK0-F1
#
_entry.id   AF-A0A8J9YRK0-F1
#
_cell.length_a   1.000
_cell.length_b   1.000
_cell.length_c   1.000
_cell.angle_alpha   90.00
_cell.angle_beta   90.00
_cell.angle_gamma   90.00
#
_symmetry.space_group_name_H-M   'P 1'
#
loop_
_entity.id
_entity.type
_entity.pdbx_description
1 polymer ?
#
loop_
_entity_poly.entity_id
_entity_poly.type
_entity_poly.pdbx_seq_one_letter_code
_entity_poly.pdbx_strand_id
1 'polypeptide(L)'
;MEDDSFECLWLRLRPDRLPRGANSIIVGVLYNPPPGTLRYKPDREVISYLCKSAEVKYPLSGVILMGDTNQLKYQPLCTRCGLKQVVKSPTRGQNQLDSIFTNLTKFYKDLPQHHPPLGQSDHQLLVLPGTPVAKGVSASPPPQETHTCCDEVSWTRTEPRRLKTCGGSPTPHADQKVKRFYSIVRPFLDKTVPLKKGNVTSRDKKWITPRIKQRGRKLSYQKEVKHLKNTDSGKWFDMVKSLIGASTPRGRTLQSSASEKKDMCESLSEHFSSVWSNVHRVIPDVTDVADQLSDGY
;
A
#
# COMPACT_ATOMS: atom_id res chain seq x y z
N MET A 1 3.21 21.07 2.51
CA MET A 1 3.21 19.92 3.46
C MET A 1 4.25 20.19 4.54
N GLU A 2 5.23 21.00 4.16
CA GLU A 2 6.18 21.74 4.95
C GLU A 2 5.48 22.65 5.96
N ASP A 3 6.09 22.69 7.13
CA ASP A 3 6.01 23.75 8.10
C ASP A 3 7.46 24.21 8.26
N ASP A 4 7.76 25.47 7.98
CA ASP A 4 9.13 26.00 7.96
C ASP A 4 9.82 25.89 9.33
N SER A 5 9.06 25.60 10.38
CA SER A 5 9.57 25.30 11.72
C SER A 5 10.28 23.95 11.82
N PHE A 6 10.08 23.05 10.86
CA PHE A 6 10.65 21.71 10.81
C PHE A 6 11.39 21.48 9.50
N GLU A 7 12.61 20.95 9.58
CA GLU A 7 13.41 20.61 8.38
C GLU A 7 12.96 19.26 7.82
N CYS A 8 11.76 19.24 7.24
CA CYS A 8 11.11 18.04 6.73
C CYS A 8 10.39 18.30 5.41
N LEU A 9 10.75 17.52 4.38
CA LEU A 9 10.14 17.58 3.06
C LEU A 9 9.25 16.35 2.83
N TRP A 10 8.08 16.55 2.22
CA TRP A 10 7.19 15.45 1.88
C TRP A 10 6.87 15.40 0.40
N LEU A 11 7.01 14.21 -0.19
CA LEU A 11 6.71 13.91 -1.58
C LEU A 11 5.62 12.84 -1.65
N ARG A 12 4.64 13.05 -2.54
CA ARG A 12 3.58 12.08 -2.80
C ARG A 12 3.80 11.45 -4.17
N LEU A 13 4.02 10.14 -4.17
CA LEU A 13 4.23 9.34 -5.36
C LEU A 13 3.01 8.46 -5.67
N ARG A 14 2.67 8.35 -6.95
CA ARG A 14 1.66 7.42 -7.48
C ARG A 14 2.21 6.67 -8.69
N PRO A 15 3.10 5.69 -8.47
CA PRO A 15 3.54 4.81 -9.55
C PRO A 15 2.36 4.01 -10.12
N ASP A 16 2.44 3.63 -11.40
CA ASP A 16 1.41 2.82 -12.08
C ASP A 16 1.11 1.50 -11.39
N ARG A 17 2.10 0.97 -10.65
CA ARG A 17 1.99 -0.26 -9.87
C ARG A 17 2.23 0.05 -8.41
N LEU A 18 1.13 0.14 -7.66
CA LEU A 18 1.15 0.30 -6.22
C LEU A 18 1.05 -1.05 -5.49
N PRO A 19 1.68 -1.18 -4.32
CA PRO A 19 1.44 -2.29 -3.43
C PRO A 19 -0.04 -2.40 -3.08
N ARG A 20 -0.56 -3.63 -3.07
CA ARG A 20 -1.99 -3.86 -2.90
C ARG A 20 -2.47 -3.36 -1.53
N GLY A 21 -3.43 -2.44 -1.55
CA GLY A 21 -3.97 -1.80 -0.35
C GLY A 21 -3.46 -0.37 -0.13
N ALA A 22 -2.40 0.05 -0.82
CA ALA A 22 -1.94 1.43 -0.84
C ALA A 22 -2.51 2.21 -2.04
N ASN A 23 -2.96 3.44 -1.81
CA ASN A 23 -3.49 4.34 -2.86
C ASN A 23 -2.46 5.38 -3.37
N SER A 24 -1.34 5.50 -2.65
CA SER A 24 -0.19 6.34 -2.95
C SER A 24 0.96 5.93 -2.02
N ILE A 25 2.17 6.31 -2.38
CA ILE A 25 3.35 6.22 -1.50
C ILE A 25 3.72 7.65 -1.11
N ILE A 26 3.99 7.87 0.16
CA ILE A 26 4.46 9.13 0.69
C ILE A 26 5.88 8.93 1.14
N VAL A 27 6.76 9.81 0.68
CA VAL A 27 8.16 9.84 1.04
C VAL A 27 8.38 11.11 1.86
N GLY A 28 8.82 10.96 3.10
CA GLY A 28 9.25 12.05 3.96
C GLY A 28 10.77 12.02 4.08
N VAL A 29 11.42 13.17 3.96
CA VAL A 29 12.84 13.35 4.26
C VAL A 29 12.95 14.29 5.45
N LEU A 30 13.48 13.81 6.57
CA LEU A 30 13.61 14.56 7.82
C LEU A 30 15.07 14.81 8.14
N TYR A 31 15.40 16.05 8.47
CA TYR A 31 16.58 16.40 9.24
C TYR A 31 16.12 16.86 10.64
N ASN A 32 16.54 16.13 11.67
CA ASN A 32 16.29 16.51 13.06
C ASN A 32 17.57 17.11 13.65
N PRO A 33 17.64 18.44 13.88
CA PRO A 33 18.84 19.08 14.40
C PRO A 33 19.28 18.48 15.75
N PRO A 34 20.59 18.40 16.04
CA PRO A 34 21.06 17.88 17.32
C PRO A 34 20.64 18.80 18.48
N PRO A 35 20.51 18.24 19.70
CA PRO A 35 20.18 19.03 20.89
C PRO A 35 21.16 20.20 21.09
N GLY A 36 20.62 21.37 21.44
CA GLY A 36 21.41 22.59 21.65
C GLY A 36 21.58 23.48 20.41
N THR A 37 21.05 23.07 19.25
CA THR A 37 21.00 23.94 18.05
C THR A 37 19.78 24.86 18.09
N LEU A 38 19.87 26.02 17.43
CA LEU A 38 18.79 27.03 17.38
C LEU A 38 17.46 26.48 16.84
N ARG A 39 17.54 25.52 15.92
CA ARG A 39 16.39 24.88 15.27
C ARG A 39 15.95 23.57 15.93
N TYR A 40 16.58 23.18 17.04
CA TYR A 40 16.16 22.01 17.80
C TYR A 40 14.73 22.18 18.30
N LYS A 41 13.93 21.12 18.13
CA LYS A 41 12.56 21.05 18.62
C LYS A 41 12.42 19.84 19.55
N PRO A 42 11.59 19.92 20.60
CA PRO A 42 11.32 18.76 21.44
C PRO A 42 10.76 17.58 20.62
N ASP A 43 11.22 16.37 20.91
CA ASP A 43 10.80 15.13 20.22
C ASP A 43 9.27 15.02 20.06
N ARG A 44 8.51 15.43 21.09
CA ARG A 44 7.05 15.39 21.08
C ARG A 44 6.45 16.23 19.95
N GLU A 45 7.02 17.42 19.70
CA GLU A 45 6.55 18.34 18.66
C GLU A 45 6.86 17.78 17.27
N VAL A 46 8.10 17.32 17.07
CA VAL A 46 8.54 16.68 15.82
C VAL A 46 7.65 15.47 15.50
N ILE A 47 7.45 14.57 16.46
CA ILE A 47 6.60 13.37 16.27
C ILE A 47 5.14 13.75 16.00
N SER A 48 4.63 14.78 16.69
CA SER A 48 3.27 15.27 16.45
C SER A 48 3.10 15.79 15.03
N TYR A 49 4.05 16.59 14.56
CA TYR A 49 4.09 17.09 13.19
C TYR A 49 4.15 15.94 12.17
N LEU A 50 5.09 15.00 12.34
CA LEU A 50 5.26 13.86 11.42
C LEU A 50 4.00 13.01 11.34
N CYS A 51 3.37 12.68 12.46
CA CYS A 51 2.15 11.89 12.46
C CYS A 51 0.96 12.63 11.85
N LYS A 52 0.82 13.94 12.12
CA LYS A 52 -0.21 14.77 11.49
C LYS A 52 -0.03 14.82 9.97
N SER A 53 1.21 14.96 9.50
CA SER A 53 1.53 15.03 8.07
C SER A 53 1.33 13.69 7.35
N ALA A 54 1.68 12.57 7.99
CA ALA A 54 1.56 11.23 7.41
C ALA A 54 0.11 10.69 7.41
N GLU A 55 -0.62 10.79 8.52
CA GLU A 55 -1.92 10.11 8.68
C GLU A 55 -3.12 10.96 8.24
N VAL A 56 -3.16 12.25 8.59
CA VAL A 56 -4.37 13.08 8.41
C VAL A 56 -4.63 13.37 6.93
N LYS A 57 -3.58 13.53 6.13
CA LYS A 57 -3.72 13.94 4.73
C LYS A 57 -3.96 12.78 3.76
N TYR A 58 -3.54 11.56 4.09
CA TYR A 58 -3.51 10.46 3.13
C TYR A 58 -3.80 9.09 3.77
N PRO A 59 -5.07 8.79 4.07
CA PRO A 59 -5.45 7.50 4.61
C PRO A 59 -5.08 6.38 3.63
N LEU A 60 -4.60 5.26 4.17
CA LEU A 60 -4.20 4.06 3.41
C LEU A 60 -3.00 4.27 2.48
N SER A 61 -2.18 5.30 2.70
CA SER A 61 -0.92 5.47 1.97
C SER A 61 0.21 4.60 2.54
N GLY A 62 1.10 4.15 1.66
CA GLY A 62 2.38 3.60 2.09
C GLY A 62 3.30 4.75 2.49
N VAL A 63 3.92 4.69 3.66
CA VAL A 63 4.78 5.76 4.18
C VAL A 63 6.21 5.26 4.24
N ILE A 64 7.13 6.08 3.74
CA ILE A 64 8.57 5.91 3.87
C ILE A 64 9.11 7.24 4.40
N LEU A 65 9.50 7.29 5.66
CA LEU A 65 10.15 8.44 6.26
C LEU A 65 11.63 8.10 6.45
N MET A 66 12.53 8.95 5.98
CA MET A 66 13.97 8.72 6.07
C MET A 66 14.74 10.00 6.34
N GLY A 67 15.98 9.88 6.78
CA GLY A 67 16.92 10.99 6.94
C GLY A 67 17.69 10.94 8.25
N ASP A 68 18.36 12.03 8.57
CA ASP A 68 19.17 12.16 9.78
C ASP A 68 18.28 12.52 10.96
N THR A 69 18.14 11.56 11.86
CA THR A 69 17.32 11.68 13.06
C THR A 69 18.11 12.16 14.28
N ASN A 70 19.43 12.23 14.19
CA ASN A 70 20.33 12.47 15.32
C ASN A 70 19.91 11.67 16.56
N GLN A 71 19.37 12.33 17.59
CA GLN A 71 18.99 11.73 18.87
C GLN A 71 17.46 11.59 19.06
N LEU A 72 16.66 11.68 17.99
CA LEU A 72 15.19 11.64 18.06
C LEU A 72 14.70 10.33 18.70
N LYS A 73 13.93 10.43 19.80
CA LYS A 73 13.28 9.26 20.41
C LYS A 73 12.07 8.83 19.57
N TYR A 74 12.31 7.97 18.57
CA TYR A 74 11.34 7.58 17.55
C TYR A 74 10.27 6.56 17.99
N GLN A 75 10.37 5.98 19.19
CA GLN A 75 9.41 4.96 19.65
C GLN A 75 7.94 5.44 19.61
N PRO A 76 7.59 6.67 20.06
CA PRO A 76 6.23 7.16 19.97
C PRO A 76 5.75 7.37 18.52
N LEU A 77 6.66 7.66 17.58
CA LEU A 77 6.32 7.74 16.15
C LEU A 77 5.90 6.37 15.63
N CYS A 78 6.68 5.33 15.94
CA CYS A 78 6.38 3.96 15.52
C CYS A 78 5.04 3.47 16.08
N THR A 79 4.78 3.73 17.36
CA THR A 79 3.54 3.31 18.03
C THR A 79 2.31 4.05 17.51
N ARG A 80 2.39 5.37 17.33
CA ARG A 80 1.25 6.18 16.88
C ARG A 80 0.93 5.97 15.41
N CYS A 81 1.95 5.96 14.56
CA CYS A 81 1.79 5.94 13.11
C CYS A 81 1.92 4.53 12.49
N GLY A 82 2.08 3.48 13.31
CA GLY A 82 2.25 2.10 12.84
C GLY A 82 3.47 1.88 11.95
N LEU A 83 4.51 2.72 12.09
CA LEU A 83 5.75 2.62 11.33
C LEU A 83 6.74 1.68 12.03
N LYS A 84 7.63 1.08 11.24
CA LYS A 84 8.74 0.27 11.76
C LYS A 84 10.06 0.86 11.28
N GLN A 85 11.02 0.97 12.19
CA GLN A 85 12.40 1.30 11.85
C GLN A 85 13.10 0.08 11.25
N VAL A 86 13.69 0.26 10.06
CA VAL A 86 14.37 -0.83 9.34
C VAL A 86 15.89 -0.81 9.46
N VAL A 87 16.49 0.35 9.75
CA VAL A 87 17.93 0.48 9.97
C VAL A 87 18.27 -0.03 11.37
N LYS A 88 19.27 -0.89 11.49
CA LYS A 88 19.71 -1.47 12.78
C LYS A 88 21.21 -1.31 13.06
N SER A 89 21.99 -0.94 12.05
CA SER A 89 23.43 -0.77 12.11
C SER A 89 23.80 0.70 12.25
N PRO A 90 24.99 1.01 12.79
CA PRO A 90 25.56 2.36 12.74
C PRO A 90 25.62 2.91 11.32
N THR A 91 25.46 4.22 11.19
CA THR A 91 25.44 4.94 9.90
C THR A 91 26.50 6.05 9.86
N ARG A 92 27.02 6.47 11.01
CA ARG A 92 28.14 7.42 11.14
C ARG A 92 29.09 6.96 12.25
N GLY A 93 30.26 6.45 11.88
CA GLY A 93 31.18 5.82 12.84
C GLY A 93 30.51 4.67 13.59
N GLN A 94 30.41 4.78 14.92
CA GLN A 94 29.72 3.81 15.79
C GLN A 94 28.27 4.21 16.13
N ASN A 95 27.80 5.37 15.64
CA ASN A 95 26.47 5.89 15.94
C ASN A 95 25.47 5.60 14.81
N GLN A 96 24.22 5.32 15.19
CA GLN A 96 23.09 5.23 14.28
C GLN A 96 22.34 6.56 14.30
N LEU A 97 22.63 7.43 13.33
CA LEU A 97 21.99 8.75 13.21
C LEU A 97 20.92 8.75 12.12
N ASP A 98 21.12 7.96 11.07
CA ASP A 98 20.21 7.87 9.94
C ASP A 98 19.19 6.74 10.16
N SER A 99 17.92 7.08 10.02
CA SER A 99 16.82 6.15 10.23
C SER A 99 15.89 6.10 9.03
N ILE A 100 15.32 4.93 8.79
CA ILE A 100 14.26 4.72 7.79
C ILE A 100 13.08 4.07 8.51
N PHE A 101 11.92 4.74 8.49
CA PHE A 101 10.66 4.30 9.07
C PHE A 101 9.65 3.99 7.97
N THR A 102 9.03 2.82 8.01
CA THR A 102 8.02 2.47 7.00
C THR A 102 6.92 1.54 7.51
N ASN A 103 5.70 1.70 6.99
CA ASN A 103 4.60 0.73 7.13
C ASN A 103 4.61 -0.32 6.00
N LEU A 104 5.52 -0.20 5.02
CA LEU A 104 5.65 -1.08 3.86
C LEU A 104 6.64 -2.22 4.09
N THR A 105 7.00 -2.53 5.33
CA THR A 105 8.00 -3.58 5.67
C THR A 105 7.76 -4.93 5.00
N LYS A 106 6.50 -5.29 4.69
CA LYS A 106 6.18 -6.54 3.97
C LYS A 106 6.72 -6.59 2.52
N PHE A 107 7.01 -5.44 1.94
CA PHE A 107 7.50 -5.29 0.56
C PHE A 107 9.03 -5.15 0.49
N TYR A 108 9.70 -5.03 1.63
CA TYR A 108 11.15 -4.96 1.78
C TYR A 108 11.59 -6.14 2.65
N LYS A 109 12.01 -7.24 2.01
CA LYS A 109 12.43 -8.47 2.73
C LYS A 109 13.82 -8.34 3.32
N ASP A 110 14.68 -7.59 2.65
CA ASP A 110 16.07 -7.43 3.03
C ASP A 110 16.24 -6.21 3.94
N LEU A 111 17.19 -6.32 4.87
CA LEU A 111 17.64 -5.17 5.67
C LEU A 111 18.26 -4.11 4.74
N PRO A 112 18.26 -2.82 5.14
CA PRO A 112 18.97 -1.79 4.40
C PRO A 112 20.41 -2.20 4.13
N GLN A 113 20.85 -2.06 2.88
CA GLN A 113 22.22 -2.27 2.46
C GLN A 113 23.03 -1.03 2.79
N HIS A 114 24.18 -1.24 3.45
CA HIS A 114 25.12 -0.19 3.79
C HIS A 114 26.18 -0.10 2.69
N HIS A 115 26.43 1.11 2.21
CA HIS A 115 27.44 1.42 1.22
C HIS A 115 28.42 2.46 1.77
N PRO A 116 29.63 2.56 1.19
CA PRO A 116 30.58 3.61 1.53
C PRO A 116 29.95 5.01 1.44
N PRO A 117 30.46 5.98 2.21
CA PRO A 117 30.00 7.35 2.12
C PRO A 117 30.10 7.91 0.71
N LEU A 118 29.18 8.81 0.37
CA LEU A 118 29.17 9.48 -0.92
C LEU A 118 30.09 10.70 -0.87
N GLY A 119 31.13 10.70 -1.72
CA GLY A 119 32.07 11.83 -1.82
C GLY A 119 32.86 12.04 -0.52
N GLN A 120 32.79 13.26 0.03
CA GLN A 120 33.46 13.65 1.27
C GLN A 120 32.57 13.52 2.52
N SER A 121 31.38 12.92 2.38
CA SER A 121 30.51 12.68 3.53
C SER A 121 31.17 11.68 4.50
N ASP A 122 30.89 11.83 5.78
CA ASP A 122 31.21 10.87 6.83
C ASP A 122 30.02 9.96 7.19
N HIS A 123 28.87 10.15 6.53
CA HIS A 123 27.69 9.29 6.66
C HIS A 123 27.70 8.17 5.61
N GLN A 124 27.34 6.96 6.02
CA GLN A 124 27.17 5.83 5.13
C GLN A 124 25.92 5.99 4.27
N LEU A 125 26.01 5.57 3.00
CA LEU A 125 24.87 5.52 2.11
C LEU A 125 24.00 4.29 2.44
N LEU A 126 22.71 4.51 2.66
CA LEU A 126 21.74 3.44 2.88
C LEU A 126 20.87 3.21 1.65
N VAL A 127 20.80 1.96 1.21
CA VAL A 127 19.93 1.54 0.10
C VAL A 127 18.91 0.55 0.63
N LEU A 128 17.61 0.85 0.47
CA LEU A 128 16.53 -0.07 0.81
C LEU A 128 16.03 -0.77 -0.47
N PRO A 129 16.52 -1.99 -0.77
CA PRO A 129 16.14 -2.69 -2.00
C PRO A 129 14.67 -3.14 -1.93
N GLY A 130 13.87 -2.70 -2.90
CA GLY A 130 12.53 -3.25 -3.09
C GLY A 130 12.61 -4.72 -3.43
N THR A 131 11.70 -5.54 -2.89
CA THR A 131 11.61 -6.93 -3.34
C THR A 131 11.17 -6.95 -4.81
N PRO A 132 11.91 -7.63 -5.70
CA PRO A 132 11.36 -7.97 -6.99
C PRO A 132 10.12 -8.82 -6.70
N VAL A 133 8.95 -8.34 -7.09
CA VAL A 133 7.78 -9.22 -7.18
C VAL A 133 8.17 -10.22 -8.26
N ALA A 134 8.72 -11.37 -7.86
CA ALA A 134 8.82 -12.53 -8.73
C ALA A 134 7.48 -12.62 -9.42
N LYS A 135 7.46 -12.69 -10.75
CA LYS A 135 6.25 -12.94 -11.53
C LYS A 135 5.72 -14.28 -11.04
N GLY A 136 4.94 -14.25 -9.95
CA GLY A 136 4.39 -15.44 -9.36
C GLY A 136 3.54 -16.04 -10.45
N VAL A 137 3.94 -17.24 -10.91
CA VAL A 137 3.04 -18.16 -11.57
C VAL A 137 1.81 -18.17 -10.69
N SER A 138 0.76 -17.51 -11.16
CA SER A 138 -0.47 -17.33 -10.41
C SER A 138 -1.05 -18.73 -10.25
N ALA A 139 -0.73 -19.40 -9.15
CA ALA A 139 -1.50 -20.55 -8.72
C ALA A 139 -2.95 -20.08 -8.67
N SER A 140 -3.77 -20.63 -9.55
CA SER A 140 -5.18 -20.31 -9.62
C SER A 140 -5.76 -20.53 -8.23
N PRO A 141 -6.33 -19.49 -7.62
CA PRO A 141 -6.86 -19.60 -6.27
C PRO A 141 -7.99 -20.61 -6.24
N PRO A 142 -8.14 -21.37 -5.13
CA PRO A 142 -9.12 -22.43 -5.04
C PRO A 142 -10.54 -21.89 -5.26
N PRO A 143 -11.41 -22.62 -5.98
CA PRO A 143 -12.81 -22.24 -6.12
C PRO A 143 -13.45 -22.15 -4.74
N GLN A 144 -14.14 -21.05 -4.45
CA GLN A 144 -14.92 -20.92 -3.22
C GLN A 144 -16.39 -21.22 -3.54
N GLU A 145 -17.03 -22.06 -2.73
CA GLU A 145 -18.46 -22.32 -2.82
C GLU A 145 -19.23 -21.18 -2.15
N THR A 146 -20.12 -20.53 -2.91
CA THR A 146 -20.95 -19.44 -2.39
C THR A 146 -22.41 -19.69 -2.69
N HIS A 147 -23.24 -19.50 -1.69
CA HIS A 147 -24.69 -19.50 -1.83
C HIS A 147 -25.14 -18.22 -2.53
N THR A 148 -25.90 -18.35 -3.62
CA THR A 148 -26.50 -17.19 -4.30
C THR A 148 -27.99 -17.23 -4.04
N CYS A 149 -28.51 -16.24 -3.30
CA CYS A 149 -29.95 -16.06 -3.19
C CYS A 149 -30.50 -15.63 -4.56
N CYS A 150 -31.47 -16.37 -5.09
CA CYS A 150 -32.25 -15.89 -6.23
C CYS A 150 -32.99 -14.61 -5.79
N ASP A 151 -32.94 -13.56 -6.60
CA ASP A 151 -33.44 -12.22 -6.23
C ASP A 151 -34.99 -12.17 -6.03
N GLU A 152 -35.69 -13.28 -6.25
CA GLU A 152 -37.15 -13.43 -6.11
C GLU A 152 -37.54 -14.71 -5.36
N VAL A 153 -36.96 -15.01 -4.21
CA VAL A 153 -37.54 -16.05 -3.34
C VAL A 153 -38.65 -15.41 -2.51
N SER A 154 -39.88 -15.41 -3.03
CA SER A 154 -41.09 -15.12 -2.27
C SER A 154 -41.27 -16.19 -1.19
N TRP A 155 -40.65 -15.97 -0.03
CA TRP A 155 -40.64 -16.90 1.11
C TRP A 155 -42.04 -17.19 1.68
N THR A 156 -43.09 -16.49 1.22
CA THR A 156 -44.26 -16.20 2.04
C THR A 156 -45.58 -16.87 1.63
N ARG A 157 -45.65 -17.89 0.76
CA ARG A 157 -47.01 -18.44 0.49
C ARG A 157 -47.26 -19.93 0.28
N THR A 158 -46.27 -20.79 0.03
CA THR A 158 -46.60 -22.16 -0.44
C THR A 158 -46.10 -23.33 0.39
N GLU A 159 -45.13 -23.17 1.30
CA GLU A 159 -44.41 -24.31 1.90
C GLU A 159 -44.46 -24.52 3.44
N PRO A 160 -45.28 -23.84 4.28
CA PRO A 160 -45.39 -24.21 5.70
C PRO A 160 -46.02 -25.61 5.95
N ARG A 161 -46.62 -26.25 4.93
CA ARG A 161 -47.36 -27.51 5.11
C ARG A 161 -46.46 -28.75 5.14
N ARG A 162 -45.29 -28.73 4.50
CA ARG A 162 -44.36 -29.88 4.45
C ARG A 162 -43.40 -29.98 5.63
N LEU A 163 -43.12 -28.89 6.34
CA LEU A 163 -42.32 -28.95 7.57
C LEU A 163 -43.13 -29.45 8.78
N LYS A 164 -44.44 -29.17 8.82
CA LYS A 164 -45.33 -29.60 9.92
C LYS A 164 -45.43 -31.14 10.07
N THR A 165 -45.18 -31.90 9.02
CA THR A 165 -45.22 -33.38 9.04
C THR A 165 -43.95 -34.03 9.60
N CYS A 166 -42.91 -33.27 9.93
CA CYS A 166 -41.67 -33.81 10.51
C CYS A 166 -41.77 -34.10 12.01
N GLY A 167 -42.69 -33.44 12.72
CA GLY A 167 -42.83 -33.54 14.18
C GLY A 167 -43.70 -34.70 14.68
N GLY A 168 -44.47 -35.36 13.81
CA GLY A 168 -45.55 -36.27 14.23
C GLY A 168 -45.25 -37.78 14.13
N SER A 169 -44.06 -38.19 13.70
CA SER A 169 -43.73 -39.62 13.52
C SER A 169 -42.82 -40.12 14.66
N PRO A 170 -43.24 -41.15 15.41
CA PRO A 170 -42.46 -41.70 16.53
C PRO A 170 -41.31 -42.53 15.98
N THR A 171 -40.24 -41.86 15.56
CA THR A 171 -38.96 -42.50 15.25
C THR A 171 -38.09 -42.45 16.51
N PRO A 172 -37.52 -43.58 16.97
CA PRO A 172 -36.83 -43.66 18.25
C PRO A 172 -35.43 -43.02 18.24
N HIS A 173 -34.84 -42.80 17.05
CA HIS A 173 -33.47 -42.28 16.92
C HIS A 173 -33.40 -40.84 16.39
N ALA A 174 -32.67 -39.97 17.09
CA ALA A 174 -32.43 -38.58 16.71
C ALA A 174 -31.82 -38.43 15.31
N ASP A 175 -30.90 -39.31 14.93
CA ASP A 175 -30.23 -39.28 13.63
C ASP A 175 -31.20 -39.48 12.45
N GLN A 176 -32.23 -40.31 12.63
CA GLN A 176 -33.24 -40.53 11.59
C GLN A 176 -34.14 -39.30 11.42
N LYS A 177 -34.45 -38.59 12.51
CA LYS A 177 -35.20 -37.33 12.46
C LYS A 177 -34.40 -36.24 11.73
N VAL A 178 -33.10 -36.14 12.03
CA VAL A 178 -32.18 -35.20 11.37
C VAL A 178 -32.03 -35.54 9.89
N LYS A 179 -31.85 -36.81 9.52
CA LYS A 179 -31.81 -37.25 8.11
C LYS A 179 -33.09 -36.90 7.37
N ARG A 180 -34.26 -37.14 7.98
CA ARG A 180 -35.56 -36.81 7.39
C ARG A 180 -35.73 -35.30 7.20
N PHE A 181 -35.35 -34.51 8.20
CA PHE A 181 -35.35 -33.05 8.10
C PHE A 181 -34.50 -32.56 6.92
N TYR A 182 -33.25 -33.03 6.82
CA TYR A 182 -32.38 -32.64 5.71
C TYR A 182 -32.87 -33.16 4.34
N SER A 183 -33.55 -34.31 4.29
CA SER A 183 -34.14 -34.82 3.03
C SER A 183 -35.23 -33.91 2.48
N ILE A 184 -35.92 -33.17 3.35
CA ILE A 184 -36.97 -32.22 2.97
C ILE A 184 -36.33 -30.87 2.66
N VAL A 185 -35.45 -30.37 3.53
CA VAL A 185 -34.90 -29.01 3.43
C VAL A 185 -33.88 -28.85 2.30
N ARG A 186 -33.03 -29.85 2.02
CA ARG A 186 -31.98 -29.75 1.00
C ARG A 186 -32.52 -29.47 -0.41
N PRO A 187 -33.52 -30.21 -0.95
CA PRO A 187 -34.10 -29.90 -2.26
C PRO A 187 -34.68 -28.49 -2.36
N PHE A 188 -35.24 -27.95 -1.27
CA PHE A 188 -35.72 -26.56 -1.23
C PHE A 188 -34.58 -25.55 -1.26
N LEU A 189 -33.52 -25.79 -0.47
CA LEU A 189 -32.33 -24.93 -0.46
C LEU A 189 -31.64 -24.94 -1.82
N ASP A 190 -31.50 -26.09 -2.46
CA ASP A 190 -30.87 -26.20 -3.78
C ASP A 190 -31.67 -25.47 -4.87
N LYS A 191 -33.01 -25.46 -4.76
CA LYS A 191 -33.90 -24.74 -5.69
C LYS A 191 -33.90 -23.22 -5.46
N THR A 192 -33.90 -22.77 -4.22
CA THR A 192 -34.08 -21.36 -3.86
C THR A 192 -32.77 -20.58 -3.71
N VAL A 193 -31.73 -21.26 -3.22
CA VAL A 193 -30.40 -20.70 -2.96
C VAL A 193 -29.34 -21.68 -3.47
N PRO A 194 -29.27 -21.89 -4.79
CA PRO A 194 -28.34 -22.86 -5.36
C PRO A 194 -26.89 -22.52 -4.99
N LEU A 195 -26.15 -23.56 -4.63
CA LEU A 195 -24.70 -23.51 -4.47
C LEU A 195 -24.06 -23.18 -5.82
N LYS A 196 -23.40 -22.02 -5.91
CA LYS A 196 -22.62 -21.63 -7.09
C LYS A 196 -21.14 -21.58 -6.73
N LYS A 197 -20.32 -22.27 -7.53
CA LYS A 197 -18.86 -22.24 -7.44
C LYS A 197 -18.36 -20.97 -8.13
N GLY A 198 -17.63 -20.14 -7.39
CA GLY A 198 -17.06 -18.91 -7.89
C GLY A 198 -15.55 -18.88 -7.68
N ASN A 199 -14.81 -18.43 -8.69
CA ASN A 199 -13.37 -18.19 -8.54
C ASN A 199 -13.17 -16.84 -7.84
N VAL A 200 -12.88 -16.88 -6.53
CA VAL A 200 -12.39 -15.74 -5.76
C VAL A 200 -10.88 -15.78 -5.84
N THR A 201 -10.27 -14.67 -6.25
CA THR A 201 -8.82 -14.57 -6.26
C THR A 201 -8.30 -14.15 -4.91
N SER A 202 -7.11 -14.64 -4.52
CA SER A 202 -6.37 -14.07 -3.37
C SER A 202 -6.13 -12.56 -3.54
N ARG A 203 -6.23 -12.07 -4.80
CA ARG A 203 -6.21 -10.68 -5.25
C ARG A 203 -7.54 -9.91 -5.14
N ASP A 204 -8.62 -10.51 -4.64
CA ASP A 204 -9.87 -9.81 -4.31
C ASP A 204 -9.89 -9.32 -2.86
N LYS A 205 -10.51 -8.15 -2.60
CA LYS A 205 -10.64 -7.61 -1.22
C LYS A 205 -11.59 -8.51 -0.43
N LYS A 206 -11.42 -8.62 0.90
CA LYS A 206 -12.21 -9.53 1.76
C LYS A 206 -13.73 -9.35 1.65
N TRP A 207 -14.20 -8.15 1.29
CA TRP A 207 -15.61 -7.82 1.11
C TRP A 207 -16.12 -7.98 -0.34
N ILE A 208 -15.25 -8.31 -1.30
CA ILE A 208 -15.63 -8.59 -2.69
C ILE A 208 -16.10 -10.04 -2.77
N THR A 209 -17.42 -10.21 -2.85
CA THR A 209 -18.03 -11.52 -3.11
C THR A 209 -18.04 -11.82 -4.62
N PRO A 210 -18.14 -13.10 -5.04
CA PRO A 210 -18.32 -13.46 -6.45
C PRO A 210 -19.47 -12.70 -7.12
N ARG A 211 -20.57 -12.48 -6.39
CA ARG A 211 -21.74 -11.73 -6.86
C ARG A 211 -21.42 -10.26 -7.16
N ILE A 212 -20.71 -9.58 -6.25
CA ILE A 212 -20.28 -8.18 -6.45
C ILE A 212 -19.33 -8.10 -7.64
N LYS A 213 -18.39 -9.05 -7.74
CA LYS A 213 -17.44 -9.14 -8.86
C LYS A 213 -18.14 -9.36 -10.20
N GLN A 214 -19.13 -10.25 -10.25
CA GLN A 214 -19.93 -10.51 -11.44
C GLN A 214 -20.75 -9.28 -11.86
N ARG A 215 -21.39 -8.59 -10.90
CA ARG A 215 -22.14 -7.37 -11.16
C ARG A 215 -21.24 -6.25 -11.70
N GLY A 216 -20.04 -6.09 -11.12
CA GLY A 216 -19.03 -5.16 -11.62
C GLY A 216 -18.59 -5.45 -13.05
N ARG A 217 -18.31 -6.72 -13.38
CA ARG A 217 -17.97 -7.15 -14.76
C ARG A 217 -19.09 -6.83 -15.75
N LYS A 218 -20.35 -7.10 -15.39
CA LYS A 218 -21.53 -6.82 -16.24
C LYS A 218 -21.67 -5.32 -16.52
N LEU A 219 -21.47 -4.48 -15.50
CA LEU A 219 -21.54 -3.02 -15.63
C LEU A 219 -20.40 -2.47 -16.51
N SER A 220 -19.16 -2.91 -16.31
CA SER A 220 -18.03 -2.48 -17.16
C SER A 220 -18.21 -2.96 -18.60
N TYR A 221 -18.68 -4.19 -18.83
CA TYR A 221 -19.01 -4.65 -20.17
C TYR A 221 -20.03 -3.74 -20.86
N GLN A 222 -21.12 -3.37 -20.18
CA GLN A 222 -22.16 -2.51 -20.76
C GLN A 222 -21.67 -1.10 -21.08
N LYS A 223 -20.83 -0.51 -20.20
CA LYS A 223 -20.34 0.87 -20.37
C LYS A 223 -19.20 0.98 -21.37
N GLU A 224 -18.22 0.09 -21.28
CA GLU A 224 -16.90 0.30 -21.88
C GLU A 224 -16.57 -0.70 -22.99
N VAL A 225 -17.19 -1.89 -22.99
CA VAL A 225 -16.80 -2.98 -23.92
C VAL A 225 -17.86 -3.22 -25.00
N LYS A 226 -19.15 -3.08 -24.69
CA LYS A 226 -20.25 -3.46 -25.59
C LYS A 226 -20.17 -2.76 -26.95
N HIS A 227 -19.83 -1.47 -26.97
CA HIS A 227 -19.75 -0.68 -28.20
C HIS A 227 -18.59 -1.13 -29.10
N LEU A 228 -17.49 -1.61 -28.51
CA LEU A 228 -16.29 -2.06 -29.24
C LEU A 228 -16.55 -3.28 -30.10
N LYS A 229 -17.62 -4.06 -29.83
CA LYS A 229 -17.96 -5.25 -30.61
C LYS A 229 -18.11 -4.94 -32.10
N ASN A 230 -18.63 -3.76 -32.41
CA ASN A 230 -18.93 -3.34 -33.78
C ASN A 230 -17.92 -2.33 -34.33
N THR A 231 -17.12 -1.68 -33.48
CA THR A 231 -16.14 -0.65 -33.91
C THR A 231 -14.70 -1.15 -33.93
N ASP A 232 -14.32 -2.03 -33.00
CA ASP A 232 -12.97 -2.61 -32.90
C ASP A 232 -13.04 -3.98 -32.23
N SER A 233 -13.25 -5.02 -33.06
CA SER A 233 -13.43 -6.39 -32.61
C SER A 233 -12.18 -6.98 -31.93
N GLY A 234 -10.98 -6.49 -32.28
CA GLY A 234 -9.71 -6.93 -31.67
C GLY A 234 -9.60 -6.43 -30.23
N LYS A 235 -9.78 -5.12 -30.04
CA LYS A 235 -9.79 -4.51 -28.70
C LYS A 235 -10.96 -5.01 -27.85
N TRP A 236 -12.12 -5.25 -28.46
CA TRP A 236 -13.25 -5.89 -27.80
C TRP A 236 -12.86 -7.25 -27.21
N PHE A 237 -12.25 -8.12 -28.02
CA PHE A 237 -11.84 -9.46 -27.60
C PHE A 237 -10.81 -9.43 -26.47
N ASP A 238 -9.83 -8.52 -26.54
CA ASP A 238 -8.82 -8.34 -25.48
C ASP A 238 -9.43 -7.85 -24.16
N MET A 239 -10.35 -6.89 -24.22
CA MET A 239 -11.05 -6.39 -23.03
C MET A 239 -11.97 -7.46 -22.43
N VAL A 240 -12.64 -8.27 -23.26
CA VAL A 240 -13.43 -9.41 -22.79
C VAL A 240 -12.53 -10.44 -22.09
N LYS A 241 -11.37 -10.78 -22.68
CA LYS A 241 -10.37 -11.67 -22.05
C LYS A 241 -9.87 -11.15 -20.71
N SER A 242 -9.67 -9.83 -20.59
CA SER A 242 -9.31 -9.19 -19.33
C SER A 242 -10.42 -9.30 -18.27
N LEU A 243 -11.67 -9.04 -18.65
CA LEU A 243 -12.82 -9.13 -17.75
C LEU A 243 -13.04 -10.54 -17.18
N ILE A 244 -12.83 -11.58 -18.00
CA ILE A 244 -12.95 -12.98 -17.56
C ILE A 244 -11.69 -13.49 -16.86
N GLY A 245 -10.61 -12.70 -16.82
CA GLY A 245 -9.35 -13.07 -16.18
C GLY A 245 -8.48 -14.02 -17.01
N ALA A 246 -8.73 -14.12 -18.32
CA ALA A 246 -7.97 -14.95 -19.25
C ALA A 246 -6.75 -14.24 -19.85
N SER A 247 -6.60 -12.93 -19.69
CA SER A 247 -5.36 -12.22 -20.03
C SER A 247 -4.55 -11.90 -18.77
N THR A 248 -3.31 -12.37 -18.71
CA THR A 248 -2.26 -11.59 -18.04
C THR A 248 -2.10 -10.29 -18.84
N PRO A 249 -2.10 -9.11 -18.21
CA PRO A 249 -1.66 -7.94 -18.92
C PRO A 249 -0.19 -8.20 -19.29
N ARG A 250 0.13 -8.27 -20.59
CA ARG A 250 1.44 -7.76 -21.00
C ARG A 250 1.48 -6.36 -20.43
N GLY A 251 2.26 -6.18 -19.37
CA GLY A 251 2.56 -4.84 -18.92
C GLY A 251 3.02 -4.09 -20.15
N ARG A 252 2.34 -2.99 -20.49
CA ARG A 252 3.02 -1.92 -21.20
C ARG A 252 4.13 -1.49 -20.25
N THR A 253 5.28 -2.15 -20.36
CA THR A 253 6.53 -1.52 -20.06
C THR A 253 6.55 -0.36 -21.04
N LEU A 254 6.34 0.87 -20.56
CA LEU A 254 6.93 1.99 -21.28
C LEU A 254 8.40 1.59 -21.38
N GLN A 255 8.86 1.27 -22.58
CA GLN A 255 10.29 1.20 -22.86
C GLN A 255 10.78 2.64 -22.77
N SER A 256 10.86 3.18 -21.56
CA SER A 256 11.67 4.37 -21.37
C SER A 256 13.12 3.91 -21.46
N SER A 257 13.82 4.50 -22.42
CA SER A 257 15.23 4.21 -22.67
C SER A 257 16.04 4.48 -21.39
N ALA A 258 17.22 3.90 -21.27
CA ALA A 258 18.11 4.20 -20.14
C ALA A 258 18.42 5.71 -20.05
N SER A 259 18.37 6.44 -21.18
CA SER A 259 18.50 7.89 -21.27
C SER A 259 17.35 8.61 -20.54
N GLU A 260 16.09 8.27 -20.85
CA GLU A 260 14.93 8.95 -20.25
C GLU A 260 14.85 8.77 -18.72
N LYS A 261 15.35 7.63 -18.21
CA LYS A 261 15.46 7.40 -16.76
C LYS A 261 16.59 8.23 -16.14
N LYS A 262 17.70 8.41 -16.85
CA LYS A 262 18.81 9.26 -16.45
C LYS A 262 18.38 10.73 -16.41
N ASP A 263 17.67 11.18 -17.44
CA ASP A 263 17.17 12.56 -17.57
C ASP A 263 16.15 12.88 -16.46
N MET A 264 15.28 11.94 -16.08
CA MET A 264 14.40 12.10 -14.91
C MET A 264 15.17 12.17 -13.58
N CYS A 265 16.22 11.35 -13.42
CA CYS A 265 17.05 11.38 -12.22
C CYS A 265 17.84 12.69 -12.11
N GLU A 266 18.39 13.18 -13.22
CA GLU A 266 19.07 14.48 -13.30
C GLU A 266 18.08 15.62 -13.04
N SER A 267 16.88 15.60 -13.63
CA SER A 267 15.83 16.60 -13.36
C SER A 267 15.37 16.59 -11.89
N LEU A 268 15.23 15.41 -11.27
CA LEU A 268 14.95 15.32 -9.83
C LEU A 268 16.11 15.88 -9.00
N SER A 269 17.35 15.55 -9.36
CA SER A 269 18.56 16.04 -8.68
C SER A 269 18.71 17.56 -8.78
N GLU A 270 18.44 18.14 -9.96
CA GLU A 270 18.42 19.58 -10.19
C GLU A 270 17.30 20.25 -9.40
N HIS A 271 16.11 19.65 -9.37
CA HIS A 271 15.00 20.16 -8.57
C HIS A 271 15.35 20.18 -7.08
N PHE A 272 15.92 19.10 -6.54
CA PHE A 272 16.43 19.08 -5.17
C PHE A 272 17.50 20.15 -4.96
N SER A 273 18.48 20.27 -5.86
CA SER A 273 19.56 21.26 -5.75
C SER A 273 19.04 22.70 -5.80
N SER A 274 18.01 22.98 -6.61
CA SER A 274 17.35 24.28 -6.74
C SER A 274 16.55 24.66 -5.49
N VAL A 275 15.88 23.70 -4.86
CA VAL A 275 15.18 23.92 -3.58
C VAL A 275 16.20 24.28 -2.48
N TRP A 276 17.39 23.67 -2.52
CA TRP A 276 18.45 23.92 -1.55
C TRP A 276 19.35 25.13 -1.87
N SER A 277 19.38 25.62 -3.12
CA SER A 277 20.16 26.82 -3.48
C SER A 277 19.53 28.12 -2.97
N ASN A 278 18.21 28.13 -2.74
CA ASN A 278 17.48 29.28 -2.21
C ASN A 278 17.46 29.35 -0.68
N VAL A 279 17.93 28.30 0.00
CA VAL A 279 18.22 28.36 1.44
C VAL A 279 19.56 29.09 1.56
N HIS A 280 19.52 30.41 1.76
CA HIS A 280 20.72 31.21 2.00
C HIS A 280 21.53 30.55 3.11
N ARG A 281 22.63 29.90 2.73
CA ARG A 281 23.71 29.61 3.65
C ARG A 281 24.30 30.98 3.97
N VAL A 282 23.93 31.55 5.11
CA VAL A 282 24.81 32.51 5.78
C VAL A 282 25.98 31.67 6.27
N ILE A 283 26.93 31.41 5.38
CA ILE A 283 28.27 31.02 5.76
C ILE A 283 28.89 32.36 6.18
N PRO A 284 29.22 32.58 7.48
CA PRO A 284 30.03 33.73 7.84
C PRO A 284 31.29 33.69 6.98
N ASP A 285 31.63 34.81 6.34
CA ASP A 285 32.88 34.88 5.61
C ASP A 285 34.02 34.58 6.59
N VAL A 286 34.94 33.71 6.19
CA VAL A 286 36.01 33.24 7.08
C VAL A 286 36.92 34.41 7.48
N THR A 287 36.91 35.49 6.69
CA THR A 287 37.56 36.77 7.02
C THR A 287 36.90 37.49 8.19
N ASP A 288 35.57 37.49 8.30
CA ASP A 288 34.85 38.17 9.39
C ASP A 288 35.11 37.51 10.76
N VAL A 289 35.38 36.20 10.76
CA VAL A 289 35.73 35.43 11.96
C VAL A 289 37.22 35.59 12.32
N ALA A 290 38.08 35.83 11.33
CA ALA A 290 39.51 36.06 11.55
C ALA A 290 39.78 37.45 12.13
N ASP A 291 39.08 38.49 11.66
CA ASP A 291 39.24 39.86 12.14
C ASP A 291 38.72 40.04 13.59
N GLN A 292 37.70 39.25 13.99
CA GLN A 292 37.22 39.24 15.38
C GLN A 292 38.18 38.54 16.36
N LEU A 293 39.14 37.76 15.85
CA LEU A 293 40.15 37.07 16.67
C LEU A 293 41.48 37.84 16.75
N SER A 294 41.73 38.80 15.85
CA SER A 294 42.95 39.62 15.85
C SER A 294 42.89 40.82 16.80
N ASP A 295 41.70 41.31 17.16
CA ASP A 295 41.53 42.48 18.03
C ASP A 295 41.49 42.12 19.55
N GLY A 296 41.85 40.88 19.89
CA GLY A 296 41.76 40.31 21.23
C GLY A 296 43.10 39.93 21.88
N TYR A 297 44.22 40.52 21.45
CA TYR A 297 45.53 40.42 22.12
C TYR A 297 46.27 41.75 22.17
#